data_AF-A0A7H1MFF8-F1
#
_entry.id   AF-A0A7H1MFF8-F1
#
_cell.length_a   1.000
_cell.length_b   1.000
_cell.length_c   1.000
_cell.angle_alpha   90.00
_cell.angle_beta   90.00
_cell.angle_gamma   90.00
#
_symmetry.space_group_name_H-M   'P 1'
#
loop_
_entity.id
_entity.type
_entity.pdbx_description
1 polymer ?
#
loop_
_entity_poly.entity_id
_entity_poly.type
_entity_poly.pdbx_seq_one_letter_code
_entity_poly.pdbx_strand_id
1 'polypeptide(L)'
;MKVLLVRLSSMGDLIHTLPAVSDLSRAHPDVELHWLSEAGFADIARLHPFVKEVHEMRWRQWRKQLGQAETWREIGRLKSILQRQQFDFVLDGQGLMKSALFAKTANAPAKGLDFNSARERWAALIYNQTYAVPKGRNAVWRNRNLFAQAFGYEIPAEQRFGLSVPPEGRLKDLPEHYYVALHATSRDSKLWPQNHWLDLLQKLHDGGGSSIYLPWGNETEKLRAENIAAILPFARVCNRLNLLQAAFLLDNAAGVIGVDTGLLHLANALDTPVVGIYTDSDPAKTGVQVSPWAVNLGNVAKIPDVEEVHQSLLSCIRAKAEAV
;
A
#
# COMPACT_ATOMS: atom_id res chain seq x y z
N MET A 1 4.53 2.81 -25.92
CA MET A 1 5.16 3.99 -25.25
C MET A 1 5.75 3.54 -23.92
N LYS A 2 6.99 3.89 -23.59
CA LYS A 2 7.69 3.44 -22.36
C LYS A 2 7.84 4.57 -21.36
N VAL A 3 7.28 4.39 -20.16
CA VAL A 3 7.18 5.47 -19.15
C VAL A 3 7.78 5.03 -17.83
N LEU A 4 8.53 5.94 -17.19
CA LEU A 4 8.97 5.75 -15.81
C LEU A 4 8.05 6.52 -14.85
N LEU A 5 7.35 5.81 -13.97
CA LEU A 5 6.66 6.40 -12.83
C LEU A 5 7.64 6.57 -11.66
N VAL A 6 7.78 7.80 -11.15
CA VAL A 6 8.51 8.08 -9.92
C VAL A 6 7.53 8.26 -8.78
N ARG A 7 7.44 7.25 -7.92
CA ARG A 7 6.65 7.27 -6.69
C ARG A 7 7.36 6.40 -5.66
N LEU A 8 8.09 7.06 -4.76
CA LEU A 8 9.12 6.47 -3.92
C LEU A 8 8.60 5.93 -2.59
N SER A 9 7.70 6.67 -1.93
CA SER A 9 7.25 6.40 -0.55
C SER A 9 6.06 7.28 -0.18
N SER A 10 5.31 7.02 0.89
CA SER A 10 5.30 5.84 1.79
C SER A 10 4.45 4.67 1.25
N MET A 11 4.32 3.56 1.99
CA MET A 11 3.54 2.40 1.53
C MET A 11 2.10 2.76 1.12
N GLY A 12 1.38 3.52 1.95
CA GLY A 12 0.03 4.00 1.61
C GLY A 12 0.01 4.91 0.38
N ASP A 13 1.04 5.74 0.20
CA ASP A 13 1.16 6.61 -0.98
C ASP A 13 1.34 5.83 -2.28
N LEU A 14 2.02 4.67 -2.24
CA LEU A 14 2.15 3.76 -3.37
C LEU A 14 0.82 3.07 -3.63
N ILE A 15 0.16 2.54 -2.58
CA ILE A 15 -1.16 1.89 -2.70
C ILE A 15 -2.18 2.85 -3.32
N HIS A 16 -2.23 4.11 -2.88
CA HIS A 16 -3.13 5.13 -3.45
C HIS A 16 -2.81 5.50 -4.90
N THR A 17 -1.67 5.09 -5.45
CA THR A 17 -1.30 5.33 -6.86
C THR A 17 -1.83 4.21 -7.77
N LEU A 18 -2.06 3.01 -7.23
CA LEU A 18 -2.48 1.85 -8.01
C LEU A 18 -3.76 2.07 -8.80
N PRO A 19 -4.80 2.77 -8.31
CA PRO A 19 -5.98 3.02 -9.13
C PRO A 19 -5.73 3.86 -10.38
N ALA A 20 -4.74 4.77 -10.33
CA ALA A 20 -4.30 5.52 -11.50
C ALA A 20 -3.58 4.60 -12.50
N VAL A 21 -2.84 3.61 -12.02
CA VAL A 21 -2.20 2.57 -12.85
C VAL A 21 -3.24 1.66 -13.50
N SER A 22 -4.28 1.27 -12.75
CA SER A 22 -5.42 0.51 -13.30
C SER A 22 -6.17 1.31 -14.37
N ASP A 23 -6.42 2.59 -14.14
CA ASP A 23 -7.02 3.47 -15.15
C ASP A 23 -6.16 3.55 -16.42
N LEU A 24 -4.84 3.75 -16.26
CA LEU A 24 -3.90 3.78 -17.37
C LEU A 24 -3.88 2.46 -18.15
N SER A 25 -3.90 1.32 -17.47
CA SER A 25 -3.91 0.00 -18.12
C SER A 25 -5.12 -0.22 -19.02
N ARG A 26 -6.27 0.39 -18.67
CA ARG A 26 -7.50 0.34 -19.46
C ARG A 26 -7.47 1.33 -20.63
N ALA A 27 -6.97 2.54 -20.40
CA ALA A 27 -6.96 3.60 -21.40
C ALA A 27 -5.85 3.42 -22.46
N HIS A 28 -4.67 2.94 -22.04
CA HIS A 28 -3.49 2.78 -22.88
C HIS A 28 -2.77 1.45 -22.58
N PRO A 29 -3.32 0.30 -23.00
CA PRO A 29 -2.74 -1.02 -22.72
C PRO A 29 -1.36 -1.25 -23.37
N ASP A 30 -0.97 -0.42 -24.33
CA ASP A 30 0.32 -0.43 -25.02
C ASP A 30 1.45 0.32 -24.27
N VAL A 31 1.13 0.94 -23.13
CA VAL A 31 2.13 1.60 -22.30
C VAL A 31 2.94 0.57 -21.52
N GLU A 32 4.26 0.60 -21.71
CA GLU A 32 5.21 -0.13 -20.89
C GLU A 32 5.58 0.73 -19.67
N LEU A 33 4.93 0.43 -18.53
CA LEU A 33 5.12 1.20 -17.30
C LEU A 33 6.23 0.59 -16.43
N HIS A 34 7.30 1.35 -16.19
CA HIS A 34 8.29 1.05 -15.17
C HIS A 34 8.04 1.92 -13.94
N TRP A 35 8.42 1.44 -12.76
CA TRP A 35 8.19 2.16 -11.51
C TRP A 35 9.48 2.29 -10.70
N LEU A 36 9.93 3.52 -10.43
CA LEU A 36 10.99 3.80 -9.46
C LEU A 36 10.41 3.97 -8.04
N SER A 37 10.83 3.11 -7.12
CA SER A 37 10.33 3.07 -5.73
C SER A 37 11.45 2.88 -4.71
N GLU A 38 11.22 3.24 -3.44
CA GLU A 38 12.16 2.88 -2.37
C GLU A 38 12.13 1.36 -2.15
N ALA A 39 13.30 0.73 -2.03
CA ALA A 39 13.45 -0.73 -1.98
C ALA A 39 12.53 -1.41 -0.95
N GLY A 40 12.32 -0.79 0.21
CA GLY A 40 11.44 -1.33 1.26
C GLY A 40 9.94 -1.36 0.92
N PHE A 41 9.51 -0.73 -0.18
CA PHE A 41 8.12 -0.70 -0.63
C PHE A 41 7.97 -1.13 -2.10
N ALA A 42 9.05 -1.57 -2.74
CA ALA A 42 9.08 -1.89 -4.17
C ALA A 42 8.09 -2.99 -4.55
N ASP A 43 7.85 -3.93 -3.65
CA ASP A 43 6.88 -5.00 -3.83
C ASP A 43 5.44 -4.48 -4.03
N ILE A 44 5.04 -3.32 -3.49
CA ILE A 44 3.71 -2.75 -3.77
C ILE A 44 3.54 -2.48 -5.28
N ALA A 45 4.58 -1.98 -5.93
CA ALA A 45 4.54 -1.74 -7.36
C ALA A 45 4.50 -3.06 -8.15
N ARG A 46 5.15 -4.11 -7.65
CA ARG A 46 5.17 -5.45 -8.27
C ARG A 46 3.82 -6.18 -8.21
N LEU A 47 2.92 -5.76 -7.30
CA LEU A 47 1.58 -6.35 -7.21
C LEU A 47 0.65 -5.93 -8.35
N HIS A 48 0.99 -4.90 -9.13
CA HIS A 48 0.13 -4.49 -10.24
C HIS A 48 0.63 -5.09 -11.56
N PRO A 49 -0.16 -5.93 -12.27
CA PRO A 49 0.31 -6.68 -13.43
C PRO A 49 0.71 -5.79 -14.63
N PHE A 50 0.17 -4.57 -14.69
CA PHE A 50 0.55 -3.57 -15.69
C PHE A 50 1.95 -2.96 -15.49
N VAL A 51 2.55 -3.13 -14.30
CA VAL A 51 3.90 -2.64 -14.02
C VAL A 51 4.90 -3.65 -14.55
N LYS A 52 5.63 -3.27 -15.61
CA LYS A 52 6.55 -4.17 -16.32
C LYS A 52 7.83 -4.43 -15.54
N GLU A 53 8.37 -3.40 -14.91
CA GLU A 53 9.62 -3.49 -14.16
C GLU A 53 9.63 -2.48 -13.01
N VAL A 54 10.17 -2.90 -11.86
CA VAL A 54 10.33 -2.04 -10.69
C VAL A 54 11.81 -1.78 -10.46
N HIS A 55 12.18 -0.50 -10.52
CA HIS A 55 13.51 0.00 -10.21
C HIS A 55 13.57 0.39 -8.74
N GLU A 56 14.55 -0.16 -8.02
CA GLU A 56 14.71 0.10 -6.58
C GLU A 56 15.73 1.20 -6.32
N MET A 57 15.40 2.11 -5.42
CA MET A 57 16.36 3.03 -4.81
C MET A 57 16.41 2.87 -3.29
N ARG A 58 17.58 3.15 -2.70
CA ARG A 58 17.83 2.97 -1.26
C ARG A 58 18.15 4.29 -0.59
N TRP A 59 17.42 5.36 -0.92
CA TRP A 59 17.72 6.71 -0.43
C TRP A 59 17.77 6.80 1.10
N ARG A 60 16.92 6.05 1.81
CA ARG A 60 16.93 6.05 3.28
C ARG A 60 18.26 5.57 3.86
N GLN A 61 18.93 4.65 3.16
CA GLN A 61 20.28 4.16 3.46
C GLN A 61 21.33 5.14 2.94
N TRP A 62 21.28 5.48 1.65
CA TRP A 62 22.26 6.35 0.99
C TRP A 62 22.46 7.68 1.70
N ARG A 63 21.37 8.34 2.12
CA ARG A 63 21.45 9.63 2.82
C ARG A 63 22.26 9.58 4.12
N LYS A 64 22.40 8.41 4.74
CA LYS A 64 23.19 8.19 5.97
C LYS A 64 24.67 7.91 5.67
N GLN A 65 25.01 7.61 4.41
CA GLN A 65 26.31 7.10 3.97
C GLN A 65 26.85 7.89 2.76
N LEU A 66 26.46 9.17 2.61
CA LEU A 66 26.87 10.00 1.46
C LEU A 66 28.39 10.25 1.38
N GLY A 67 29.14 10.06 2.47
CA GLY A 67 30.60 10.11 2.45
C GLY A 67 31.28 8.85 1.89
N GLN A 68 30.52 7.77 1.64
CA GLN A 68 31.07 6.50 1.19
C GLN A 68 31.05 6.41 -0.34
N ALA A 69 32.20 6.04 -0.94
CA ALA A 69 32.31 5.85 -2.38
C ALA A 69 31.34 4.78 -2.92
N GLU A 70 30.99 3.80 -2.10
CA GLU A 70 30.02 2.76 -2.44
C GLU A 70 28.62 3.30 -2.68
N THR A 71 28.14 4.23 -1.84
CA THR A 71 26.84 4.91 -2.03
C THR A 71 26.76 5.59 -3.40
N TRP A 72 27.81 6.30 -3.81
CA TRP A 72 27.85 6.96 -5.11
C TRP A 72 27.94 5.97 -6.26
N ARG A 73 28.63 4.83 -6.08
CA ARG A 73 28.60 3.73 -7.05
C ARG A 73 27.20 3.16 -7.21
N GLU A 74 26.45 2.94 -6.13
CA GLU A 74 25.06 2.46 -6.19
C GLU A 74 24.13 3.45 -6.88
N ILE A 75 24.21 4.74 -6.53
CA ILE A 75 23.44 5.81 -7.20
C ILE A 75 23.80 5.87 -8.70
N GLY A 76 25.10 5.77 -9.04
CA GLY A 76 25.58 5.75 -10.43
C GLY A 76 25.10 4.52 -11.21
N ARG A 77 25.02 3.35 -10.58
CA ARG A 77 24.43 2.14 -11.17
C ARG A 77 22.94 2.35 -11.45
N LEU A 78 22.17 2.85 -10.49
CA LEU A 78 20.74 3.15 -10.69
C LEU A 78 20.55 4.12 -11.85
N LYS A 79 21.30 5.24 -11.87
CA LYS A 79 21.28 6.20 -12.97
C LYS A 79 21.55 5.51 -14.31
N SER A 80 22.59 4.68 -14.37
CA SER A 80 22.95 3.96 -15.60
C SER A 80 21.85 2.99 -16.06
N ILE A 81 21.21 2.29 -15.12
CA ILE A 81 20.07 1.41 -15.41
C ILE A 81 18.93 2.23 -16.00
N LEU A 82 18.51 3.32 -15.34
CA LEU A 82 17.40 4.15 -15.80
C LEU A 82 17.66 4.78 -17.18
N GLN A 83 18.88 5.24 -17.44
CA GLN A 83 19.23 5.85 -18.74
C GLN A 83 19.27 4.85 -19.89
N ARG A 84 19.64 3.59 -19.62
CA ARG A 84 19.65 2.51 -20.63
C ARG A 84 18.25 2.09 -21.07
N GLN A 85 17.22 2.37 -20.25
CA GLN A 85 15.84 2.00 -20.54
C GLN A 85 15.19 2.90 -21.61
N GLN A 86 15.77 4.07 -21.92
CA GLN A 86 15.30 4.98 -22.97
C GLN A 86 13.80 5.30 -22.88
N PHE A 87 13.36 5.86 -21.76
CA PHE A 87 11.96 6.25 -21.55
C PHE A 87 11.52 7.40 -22.48
N ASP A 88 10.26 7.36 -22.92
CA ASP A 88 9.63 8.46 -23.67
C ASP A 88 9.43 9.69 -22.76
N PHE A 89 9.02 9.46 -21.52
CA PHE A 89 8.98 10.47 -20.47
C PHE A 89 8.96 9.84 -19.07
N VAL A 90 9.20 10.68 -18.06
CA VAL A 90 9.06 10.32 -16.65
C VAL A 90 7.85 11.03 -16.07
N LEU A 91 6.99 10.31 -15.34
CA LEU A 91 5.89 10.89 -14.57
C LEU A 91 6.25 10.88 -13.08
N ASP A 92 6.50 12.04 -12.48
CA ASP A 92 6.67 12.19 -11.05
C ASP A 92 5.30 12.35 -10.36
N GLY A 93 4.81 11.25 -9.80
CA GLY A 93 3.58 11.21 -9.03
C GLY A 93 3.76 11.67 -7.59
N GLN A 94 4.97 11.94 -7.11
CA GLN A 94 5.26 12.26 -5.72
C GLN A 94 5.28 13.76 -5.42
N GLY A 95 5.83 14.58 -6.34
CA GLY A 95 5.82 16.03 -6.20
C GLY A 95 6.68 16.55 -5.05
N LEU A 96 7.83 15.91 -4.80
CA LEU A 96 8.88 16.36 -3.88
C LEU A 96 10.14 16.73 -4.65
N MET A 97 10.99 17.61 -4.10
CA MET A 97 12.27 17.97 -4.68
C MET A 97 13.14 16.74 -4.94
N LYS A 98 13.19 15.83 -3.95
CA LYS A 98 13.92 14.57 -4.06
C LYS A 98 13.42 13.72 -5.24
N SER A 99 12.11 13.52 -5.37
CA SER A 99 11.57 12.68 -6.45
C SER A 99 11.85 13.30 -7.81
N ALA A 100 11.72 14.62 -7.92
CA ALA A 100 11.98 15.35 -9.15
C ALA A 100 13.45 15.26 -9.58
N LEU A 101 14.40 15.33 -8.64
CA LEU A 101 15.82 15.12 -8.92
C LEU A 101 16.10 13.71 -9.48
N PHE A 102 15.51 12.67 -8.89
CA PHE A 102 15.64 11.31 -9.41
C PHE A 102 14.93 11.12 -10.75
N ALA A 103 13.79 11.79 -10.99
CA ALA A 103 13.11 11.78 -12.28
C ALA A 103 14.04 12.26 -13.41
N LYS A 104 14.83 13.32 -13.18
CA LYS A 104 15.80 13.81 -14.17
C LYS A 104 16.94 12.83 -14.48
N THR A 105 17.24 11.88 -13.59
CA THR A 105 18.35 10.94 -13.81
C THR A 105 18.10 9.98 -14.98
N ALA A 106 16.84 9.75 -15.34
CA ALA A 106 16.45 8.85 -16.43
C ALA A 106 16.71 9.41 -17.85
N ASN A 107 17.16 10.67 -17.97
CA ASN A 107 17.45 11.32 -19.25
C ASN A 107 16.26 11.35 -20.24
N ALA A 108 15.05 11.56 -19.72
CA ALA A 108 13.82 11.74 -20.47
C ALA A 108 13.04 12.97 -19.95
N PRO A 109 12.13 13.58 -20.74
CA PRO A 109 11.31 14.69 -20.28
C PRO A 109 10.55 14.33 -19.00
N ALA A 110 10.70 15.12 -17.95
CA ALA A 110 10.02 14.90 -16.68
C ALA A 110 8.68 15.65 -16.66
N LYS A 111 7.61 14.97 -16.30
CA LYS A 111 6.27 15.53 -16.15
C LYS A 111 5.81 15.35 -14.70
N GLY A 112 5.07 16.31 -14.16
CA GLY A 112 4.63 16.22 -12.76
C GLY A 112 3.58 17.26 -12.38
N LEU A 113 3.38 17.44 -11.08
CA LEU A 113 2.45 18.43 -10.55
C LEU A 113 2.98 19.86 -10.71
N ASP A 114 2.08 20.81 -10.93
CA ASP A 114 2.41 22.24 -10.99
C ASP A 114 2.79 22.84 -9.63
N PHE A 115 3.19 24.11 -9.65
CA PHE A 115 3.68 24.84 -8.47
C PHE A 115 2.64 24.96 -7.34
N ASN A 116 1.35 24.94 -7.66
CA ASN A 116 0.27 25.07 -6.69
C ASN A 116 -0.25 23.72 -6.18
N SER A 117 -0.02 22.66 -6.96
CA SER A 117 -0.51 21.30 -6.74
C SER A 117 0.54 20.41 -6.07
N ALA A 118 1.82 20.62 -6.38
CA ALA A 118 2.91 19.86 -5.79
C ALA A 118 2.93 19.97 -4.25
N ARG A 119 3.44 18.92 -3.61
CA ARG A 119 3.63 18.91 -2.15
C ARG A 119 4.77 19.85 -1.76
N GLU A 120 5.87 19.83 -2.51
CA GLU A 120 6.94 20.82 -2.45
C GLU A 120 6.93 21.63 -3.75
N ARG A 121 6.50 22.89 -3.67
CA ARG A 121 6.23 23.77 -4.84
C ARG A 121 7.42 23.84 -5.82
N TRP A 122 8.63 23.86 -5.28
CA TRP A 122 9.87 23.95 -6.05
C TRP A 122 10.18 22.71 -6.90
N ALA A 123 9.56 21.56 -6.63
CA ALA A 123 9.66 20.39 -7.50
C ALA A 123 9.14 20.69 -8.92
N ALA A 124 8.13 21.57 -9.04
CA ALA A 124 7.55 21.96 -10.32
C ALA A 124 8.54 22.63 -11.27
N LEU A 125 9.59 23.30 -10.75
CA LEU A 125 10.63 23.94 -11.57
C LEU A 125 11.57 22.93 -12.24
N ILE A 126 11.56 21.67 -11.80
CA ILE A 126 12.39 20.62 -12.37
C ILE A 126 11.70 20.00 -13.59
N TYR A 127 10.37 19.98 -13.63
CA TYR A 127 9.61 19.31 -14.68
C TYR A 127 9.60 20.10 -15.99
N ASN A 128 9.64 19.37 -17.11
CA ASN A 128 9.45 19.90 -18.46
C ASN A 128 7.97 20.22 -18.75
N GLN A 129 7.05 19.48 -18.14
CA GLN A 129 5.61 19.70 -18.27
C GLN A 129 4.94 19.54 -16.91
N THR A 130 3.97 20.41 -16.60
CA THR A 130 3.27 20.38 -15.32
C THR A 130 1.76 20.32 -15.47
N TYR A 131 1.09 19.73 -14.47
CA TYR A 131 -0.35 19.54 -14.43
C TYR A 131 -0.94 20.12 -13.15
N ALA A 132 -2.02 20.88 -13.29
CA ALA A 132 -2.77 21.43 -12.17
C ALA A 132 -3.72 20.36 -11.61
N VAL A 133 -3.51 19.96 -10.36
CA VAL A 133 -4.33 18.97 -9.65
C VAL A 133 -4.79 19.57 -8.31
N PRO A 134 -6.07 19.98 -8.20
CA PRO A 134 -6.60 20.63 -7.02
C PRO A 134 -6.27 19.90 -5.72
N LYS A 135 -5.94 20.69 -4.69
CA LYS A 135 -5.83 20.22 -3.31
C LYS A 135 -7.23 20.11 -2.69
N GLY A 136 -7.36 19.31 -1.63
CA GLY A 136 -8.63 19.13 -0.90
C GLY A 136 -9.42 17.89 -1.27
N ARG A 137 -9.04 17.16 -2.33
CA ARG A 137 -9.52 15.79 -2.59
C ARG A 137 -8.53 14.74 -2.09
N ASN A 138 -9.03 13.52 -1.91
CA ASN A 138 -8.23 12.39 -1.40
C ASN A 138 -7.05 12.06 -2.33
N ALA A 139 -6.03 11.38 -1.79
CA ALA A 139 -4.80 11.07 -2.51
C ALA A 139 -5.05 10.22 -3.78
N VAL A 140 -5.99 9.28 -3.72
CA VAL A 140 -6.34 8.41 -4.85
C VAL A 140 -6.84 9.23 -6.03
N TRP A 141 -7.82 10.11 -5.82
CA TRP A 141 -8.37 10.97 -6.86
C TRP A 141 -7.28 11.86 -7.47
N ARG A 142 -6.38 12.42 -6.65
CA ARG A 142 -5.29 13.27 -7.14
C ARG A 142 -4.33 12.51 -8.04
N ASN A 143 -3.99 11.26 -7.69
CA ASN A 143 -3.16 10.40 -8.52
C ASN A 143 -3.86 10.06 -9.85
N ARG A 144 -5.14 9.68 -9.81
CA ARG A 144 -5.94 9.38 -11.01
C ARG A 144 -6.04 10.58 -11.94
N ASN A 145 -6.22 11.78 -11.38
CA ASN A 145 -6.29 13.02 -12.15
C ASN A 145 -4.95 13.40 -12.79
N LEU A 146 -3.83 13.21 -12.09
CA LEU A 146 -2.50 13.43 -12.67
C LEU A 146 -2.26 12.51 -13.87
N PHE A 147 -2.59 11.22 -13.76
CA PHE A 147 -2.42 10.27 -14.87
C PHE A 147 -3.36 10.61 -16.03
N ALA A 148 -4.64 10.87 -15.75
CA ALA A 148 -5.62 11.29 -16.76
C ALA A 148 -5.11 12.48 -17.60
N GLN A 149 -4.58 13.51 -16.96
CA GLN A 149 -3.98 14.65 -17.66
C GLN A 149 -2.68 14.30 -18.40
N ALA A 150 -1.83 13.45 -17.80
CA ALA A 150 -0.53 13.11 -18.38
C ALA A 150 -0.61 12.21 -19.61
N PHE A 151 -1.63 11.37 -19.68
CA PHE A 151 -1.84 10.39 -20.75
C PHE A 151 -2.99 10.75 -21.69
N GLY A 152 -3.86 11.69 -21.31
CA GLY A 152 -4.92 12.20 -22.19
C GLY A 152 -6.18 11.34 -22.19
N TYR A 153 -6.63 10.88 -21.03
CA TYR A 153 -7.87 10.10 -20.88
C TYR A 153 -8.79 10.68 -19.80
N GLU A 154 -10.08 10.33 -19.84
CA GLU A 154 -11.04 10.70 -18.80
C GLU A 154 -11.01 9.72 -17.62
N ILE A 155 -11.08 10.24 -16.39
CA ILE A 155 -11.06 9.39 -15.18
C ILE A 155 -12.30 8.49 -15.17
N PRO A 156 -12.16 7.15 -15.22
CA PRO A 156 -13.29 6.25 -15.16
C PRO A 156 -14.11 6.42 -13.86
N ALA A 157 -15.42 6.24 -13.92
CA ALA A 157 -16.26 6.31 -12.71
C ALA A 157 -15.84 5.27 -11.67
N GLU A 158 -15.54 4.06 -12.13
CA GLU A 158 -15.16 2.94 -11.29
C GLU A 158 -13.68 3.01 -10.88
N GLN A 159 -13.43 2.94 -9.57
CA GLN A 159 -12.10 2.87 -8.96
C GLN A 159 -11.73 1.42 -8.68
N ARG A 160 -10.64 0.94 -9.28
CA ARG A 160 -10.07 -0.40 -9.04
C ARG A 160 -8.61 -0.28 -8.65
N PHE A 161 -8.14 -1.07 -7.69
CA PHE A 161 -6.72 -1.15 -7.37
C PHE A 161 -5.96 -2.09 -8.31
N GLY A 162 -6.63 -3.11 -8.85
CA GLY A 162 -6.09 -3.99 -9.90
C GLY A 162 -4.89 -4.83 -9.46
N LEU A 163 -4.82 -5.17 -8.17
CA LEU A 163 -3.70 -5.95 -7.63
C LEU A 163 -3.84 -7.44 -7.98
N SER A 164 -2.69 -8.09 -8.16
CA SER A 164 -2.55 -9.53 -8.34
C SER A 164 -1.23 -9.96 -7.70
N VAL A 165 -1.29 -10.95 -6.81
CA VAL A 165 -0.07 -11.45 -6.16
C VAL A 165 0.74 -12.32 -7.13
N PRO A 166 2.01 -11.97 -7.42
CA PRO A 166 2.82 -12.75 -8.35
C PRO A 166 3.29 -14.07 -7.71
N PRO A 167 3.70 -15.08 -8.50
CA PRO A 167 4.09 -16.40 -8.00
C PRO A 167 5.15 -16.40 -6.90
N GLU A 168 6.08 -15.45 -6.93
CA GLU A 168 7.16 -15.26 -5.95
C GLU A 168 6.64 -14.89 -4.55
N GLY A 169 5.42 -14.34 -4.47
CA GLY A 169 4.75 -14.02 -3.21
C GLY A 169 4.01 -15.19 -2.57
N ARG A 170 3.83 -16.31 -3.29
CA ARG A 170 2.96 -17.40 -2.81
C ARG A 170 3.49 -18.05 -1.55
N LEU A 171 2.61 -18.20 -0.56
CA LEU A 171 2.84 -19.02 0.62
C LEU A 171 2.29 -20.42 0.37
N LYS A 172 2.94 -21.43 0.97
CA LYS A 172 2.50 -22.82 0.94
C LYS A 172 1.79 -23.17 2.25
N ASP A 173 0.98 -24.22 2.22
CA ASP A 173 0.39 -24.85 3.41
C ASP A 173 -0.47 -23.91 4.26
N LEU A 174 -1.15 -22.96 3.62
CA LEU A 174 -2.21 -22.18 4.26
C LEU A 174 -3.50 -23.03 4.31
N PRO A 175 -4.25 -22.99 5.42
CA PRO A 175 -5.57 -23.61 5.48
C PRO A 175 -6.52 -22.92 4.50
N GLU A 176 -7.58 -23.62 4.10
CA GLU A 176 -8.60 -23.10 3.18
C GLU A 176 -9.33 -21.87 3.76
N HIS A 177 -9.52 -21.82 5.08
CA HIS A 177 -10.24 -20.75 5.74
C HIS A 177 -9.49 -20.25 6.99
N TYR A 178 -9.10 -18.97 6.97
CA TYR A 178 -8.42 -18.30 8.07
C TYR A 178 -8.67 -16.79 8.08
N TYR A 179 -8.41 -16.18 9.23
CA TYR A 179 -8.43 -14.73 9.41
C TYR A 179 -7.03 -14.18 9.60
N VAL A 180 -6.83 -12.89 9.31
CA VAL A 180 -5.59 -12.18 9.61
C VAL A 180 -5.87 -11.04 10.57
N ALA A 181 -5.11 -10.96 11.67
CA ALA A 181 -5.22 -9.91 12.66
C ALA A 181 -3.97 -9.01 12.63
N LEU A 182 -4.11 -7.81 12.08
CA LEU A 182 -3.05 -6.82 11.96
C LEU A 182 -2.97 -5.97 13.23
N HIS A 183 -2.31 -6.50 14.26
CA HIS A 183 -2.12 -5.86 15.57
C HIS A 183 -0.94 -4.86 15.63
N ALA A 184 -0.23 -4.70 14.51
CA ALA A 184 0.98 -3.89 14.40
C ALA A 184 0.70 -2.51 13.81
N THR A 185 1.23 -1.45 14.42
CA THR A 185 1.09 -0.07 13.95
C THR A 185 2.32 0.77 14.31
N SER A 186 2.39 1.97 13.75
CA SER A 186 3.52 2.90 13.87
C SER A 186 3.61 3.65 15.20
N ARG A 187 2.53 3.69 16.00
CA ARG A 187 2.46 4.40 17.28
C ARG A 187 1.62 3.63 18.29
N ASP A 188 2.07 3.55 19.53
CA ASP A 188 1.35 2.81 20.58
C ASP A 188 -0.05 3.37 20.85
N SER A 189 -0.29 4.66 20.65
CA SER A 189 -1.62 5.29 20.77
C SER A 189 -2.66 4.72 19.81
N LYS A 190 -2.22 4.14 18.67
CA LYS A 190 -3.08 3.50 17.67
C LYS A 190 -3.42 2.05 17.99
N LEU A 191 -2.86 1.48 19.06
CA LEU A 191 -3.10 0.09 19.41
C LEU A 191 -4.52 -0.10 19.94
N TRP A 192 -5.15 -1.18 19.51
CA TRP A 192 -6.36 -1.69 20.15
C TRP A 192 -5.98 -2.50 21.40
N PRO A 193 -6.71 -2.39 22.52
CA PRO A 193 -6.37 -3.09 23.76
C PRO A 193 -6.19 -4.60 23.55
N GLN A 194 -5.19 -5.19 24.22
CA GLN A 194 -4.89 -6.61 24.05
C GLN A 194 -6.07 -7.50 24.44
N ASN A 195 -6.81 -7.17 25.50
CA ASN A 195 -7.99 -7.95 25.90
C ASN A 195 -9.07 -7.96 24.81
N HIS A 196 -9.24 -6.84 24.10
CA HIS A 196 -10.18 -6.79 22.97
C HIS A 196 -9.75 -7.69 21.81
N TRP A 197 -8.44 -7.76 21.53
CA TRP A 197 -7.91 -8.74 20.58
C TRP A 197 -8.23 -10.16 21.03
N LEU A 198 -7.93 -10.51 22.28
CA LEU A 198 -8.19 -11.87 22.79
C LEU A 198 -9.66 -12.26 22.66
N ASP A 199 -10.58 -11.38 23.08
CA ASP A 199 -12.02 -11.62 23.02
C ASP A 199 -12.52 -11.75 21.58
N LEU A 200 -12.07 -10.88 20.67
CA LEU A 200 -12.45 -10.92 19.25
C LEU A 200 -11.96 -12.22 18.59
N LEU A 201 -10.68 -12.56 18.81
CA LEU A 201 -10.06 -13.73 18.19
C LEU A 201 -10.70 -15.03 18.69
N GLN A 202 -11.07 -15.09 19.98
CA GLN A 202 -11.85 -16.21 20.51
C GLN A 202 -13.23 -16.32 19.84
N LYS A 203 -13.97 -15.22 19.71
CA LYS A 203 -15.28 -15.20 19.03
C LYS A 203 -15.20 -15.69 17.58
N LEU A 204 -14.19 -15.24 16.83
CA LEU A 204 -13.97 -15.67 15.44
C LEU A 204 -13.64 -17.16 15.35
N HIS A 205 -12.86 -17.69 16.30
CA HIS A 205 -12.56 -19.10 16.36
C HIS A 205 -13.81 -19.93 16.71
N ASP A 206 -14.59 -19.53 17.71
CA ASP A 206 -15.79 -20.25 18.14
C ASP A 206 -16.86 -20.31 17.04
N GLY A 207 -16.90 -19.31 16.14
CA GLY A 207 -17.83 -19.25 15.03
C GLY A 207 -17.55 -20.22 13.86
N GLY A 208 -16.35 -20.82 13.78
CA GLY A 208 -15.99 -21.64 12.60
C GLY A 208 -14.69 -22.45 12.69
N GLY A 209 -14.10 -22.60 13.88
CA GLY A 209 -12.85 -23.34 14.12
C GLY A 209 -11.63 -22.77 13.39
N SER A 210 -11.69 -21.53 12.92
CA SER A 210 -10.71 -20.97 11.99
C SER A 210 -9.38 -20.65 12.66
N SER A 211 -8.27 -20.81 11.93
CA SER A 211 -6.96 -20.32 12.37
C SER A 211 -6.86 -18.81 12.18
N ILE A 212 -6.04 -18.16 13.01
CA ILE A 212 -5.84 -16.70 12.94
C ILE A 212 -4.35 -16.39 12.81
N TYR A 213 -3.98 -15.69 11.75
CA TYR A 213 -2.58 -15.35 11.46
C TYR A 213 -2.22 -13.96 11.97
N LEU A 214 -1.07 -13.87 12.64
CA LEU A 214 -0.54 -12.66 13.28
C LEU A 214 0.79 -12.26 12.61
N PRO A 215 0.76 -11.40 11.57
CA PRO A 215 1.98 -10.91 10.93
C PRO A 215 2.66 -9.81 11.76
N TRP A 216 3.98 -9.74 11.64
CA TRP A 216 4.82 -8.77 12.35
C TRP A 216 5.98 -8.28 11.46
N GLY A 217 6.47 -7.07 11.72
CA GLY A 217 7.57 -6.44 11.00
C GLY A 217 8.80 -6.11 11.85
N ASN A 218 8.67 -6.13 13.18
CA ASN A 218 9.79 -5.96 14.13
C ASN A 218 9.60 -6.81 15.40
N GLU A 219 10.64 -6.88 16.24
CA GLU A 219 10.64 -7.70 17.46
C GLU A 219 9.55 -7.31 18.47
N THR A 220 9.25 -6.01 18.63
CA THR A 220 8.17 -5.56 19.53
C THR A 220 6.81 -6.07 19.08
N GLU A 221 6.55 -6.03 17.76
CA GLU A 221 5.34 -6.58 17.18
C GLU A 221 5.30 -8.10 17.31
N LYS A 222 6.43 -8.78 17.08
CA LYS A 222 6.55 -10.24 17.23
C LYS A 222 6.22 -10.69 18.65
N LEU A 223 6.79 -10.03 19.66
CA LEU A 223 6.51 -10.32 21.08
C LEU A 223 5.02 -10.14 21.40
N ARG A 224 4.37 -9.12 20.83
CA ARG A 224 2.91 -8.95 20.99
C ARG A 224 2.13 -10.11 20.38
N ALA A 225 2.52 -10.56 19.18
CA ALA A 225 1.91 -11.71 18.53
C ALA A 225 2.10 -13.00 19.35
N GLU A 226 3.31 -13.23 19.87
CA GLU A 226 3.65 -14.38 20.72
C GLU A 226 2.84 -14.36 22.02
N ASN A 227 2.65 -13.20 22.65
CA ASN A 227 1.80 -13.07 23.85
C ASN A 227 0.33 -13.43 23.58
N ILE A 228 -0.21 -13.04 22.42
CA ILE A 228 -1.56 -13.42 22.01
C ILE A 228 -1.64 -14.94 21.78
N ALA A 229 -0.67 -15.50 21.04
CA ALA A 229 -0.63 -16.92 20.71
C ALA A 229 -0.37 -17.84 21.92
N ALA A 230 0.30 -17.35 22.96
CA ALA A 230 0.46 -18.06 24.23
C ALA A 230 -0.87 -18.29 24.96
N ILE A 231 -1.84 -17.39 24.76
CA ILE A 231 -3.18 -17.46 25.36
C ILE A 231 -4.16 -18.19 24.43
N LEU A 232 -4.03 -18.00 23.12
CA LEU A 232 -4.93 -18.56 22.10
C LEU A 232 -4.19 -19.57 21.19
N PRO A 233 -4.29 -20.89 21.43
CA PRO A 233 -3.51 -21.91 20.71
C PRO A 233 -3.79 -22.01 19.20
N PHE A 234 -4.91 -21.46 18.72
CA PHE A 234 -5.28 -21.38 17.30
C PHE A 234 -4.72 -20.13 16.60
N ALA A 235 -4.16 -19.17 17.35
CA ALA A 235 -3.45 -18.05 16.78
C ALA A 235 -2.05 -18.47 16.34
N ARG A 236 -1.67 -18.09 15.12
CA ARG A 236 -0.42 -18.47 14.45
C ARG A 236 0.42 -17.21 14.24
N VAL A 237 1.53 -17.11 14.97
CA VAL A 237 2.54 -16.09 14.69
C VAL A 237 3.20 -16.42 13.35
N CYS A 238 3.13 -15.51 12.39
CA CYS A 238 3.73 -15.74 11.08
C CYS A 238 5.25 -15.85 11.18
N ASN A 239 5.85 -16.62 10.27
CA ASN A 239 7.27 -16.40 9.94
C ASN A 239 7.45 -14.97 9.40
N ARG A 240 8.70 -14.47 9.39
CA ARG A 240 8.98 -13.15 8.83
C ARG A 240 8.61 -13.11 7.35
N LEU A 241 7.62 -12.30 6.99
CA LEU A 241 7.11 -12.17 5.62
C LEU A 241 7.78 -11.00 4.90
N ASN A 242 8.06 -11.18 3.61
CA ASN A 242 8.21 -10.04 2.70
C ASN A 242 6.82 -9.48 2.32
N LEU A 243 6.79 -8.38 1.57
CA LEU A 243 5.53 -7.68 1.31
C LEU A 243 4.65 -8.41 0.27
N LEU A 244 5.25 -9.15 -0.68
CA LEU A 244 4.51 -10.03 -1.59
C LEU A 244 3.86 -11.20 -0.84
N GLN A 245 4.57 -11.79 0.13
CA GLN A 245 4.05 -12.85 0.99
C GLN A 245 2.96 -12.35 1.94
N ALA A 246 3.13 -11.14 2.48
CA ALA A 246 2.07 -10.49 3.24
C ALA A 246 0.84 -10.23 2.36
N ALA A 247 1.03 -9.76 1.12
CA ALA A 247 -0.06 -9.61 0.16
C ALA A 247 -0.77 -10.94 -0.12
N PHE A 248 -0.03 -12.03 -0.35
CA PHE A 248 -0.60 -13.36 -0.55
C PHE A 248 -1.44 -13.82 0.65
N LEU A 249 -0.91 -13.66 1.87
CA LEU A 249 -1.61 -14.00 3.10
C LEU A 249 -2.92 -13.21 3.24
N LEU A 250 -2.92 -11.92 2.89
CA LEU A 250 -4.09 -11.06 2.96
C LEU A 250 -5.12 -11.41 1.88
N ASP A 251 -4.68 -11.58 0.64
CA ASP A 251 -5.51 -11.85 -0.53
C ASP A 251 -6.34 -13.14 -0.37
N ASN A 252 -5.77 -14.14 0.29
CA ASN A 252 -6.40 -15.45 0.52
C ASN A 252 -7.09 -15.57 1.89
N ALA A 253 -7.12 -14.49 2.69
CA ALA A 253 -7.81 -14.51 3.98
C ALA A 253 -9.32 -14.42 3.80
N ALA A 254 -10.08 -15.14 4.62
CA ALA A 254 -11.53 -15.00 4.66
C ALA A 254 -11.96 -13.60 5.14
N GLY A 255 -11.15 -13.00 6.02
CA GLY A 255 -11.35 -11.63 6.49
C GLY A 255 -10.12 -11.11 7.24
N VAL A 256 -9.97 -9.79 7.23
CA VAL A 256 -8.83 -9.08 7.82
C VAL A 256 -9.35 -8.05 8.83
N ILE A 257 -8.78 -8.06 10.02
CA ILE A 257 -9.04 -7.06 11.05
C ILE A 257 -7.72 -6.39 11.37
N GLY A 258 -7.68 -5.06 11.44
CA GLY A 258 -6.41 -4.39 11.70
C GLY A 258 -6.55 -3.01 12.27
N VAL A 259 -5.57 -2.60 13.07
CA VAL A 259 -5.39 -1.18 13.42
C VAL A 259 -4.91 -0.39 12.21
N ASP A 260 -4.93 0.95 12.29
CA ASP A 260 -4.39 1.84 11.26
C ASP A 260 -2.90 1.56 10.99
N THR A 261 -2.66 0.77 9.93
CA THR A 261 -1.36 0.30 9.46
C THR A 261 -1.39 0.13 7.95
N GLY A 262 -0.22 0.15 7.30
CA GLY A 262 -0.21 0.06 5.85
C GLY A 262 -0.67 -1.31 5.32
N LEU A 263 -0.51 -2.41 6.08
CA LEU A 263 -1.04 -3.72 5.67
C LEU A 263 -2.58 -3.76 5.65
N LEU A 264 -3.25 -2.93 6.46
CA LEU A 264 -4.70 -2.79 6.42
C LEU A 264 -5.15 -2.17 5.08
N HIS A 265 -4.44 -1.14 4.63
CA HIS A 265 -4.67 -0.56 3.30
C HIS A 265 -4.34 -1.52 2.16
N LEU A 266 -3.34 -2.39 2.35
CA LEU A 266 -3.01 -3.42 1.36
C LEU A 266 -4.13 -4.45 1.25
N ALA A 267 -4.69 -4.93 2.36
CA ALA A 267 -5.85 -5.82 2.37
C ALA A 267 -7.07 -5.18 1.68
N ASN A 268 -7.34 -3.90 1.96
CA ASN A 268 -8.39 -3.16 1.27
C ASN A 268 -8.14 -3.04 -0.24
N ALA A 269 -6.89 -2.85 -0.67
CA ALA A 269 -6.53 -2.78 -2.08
C ALA A 269 -6.57 -4.14 -2.79
N LEU A 270 -6.42 -5.25 -2.06
CA LEU A 270 -6.61 -6.63 -2.54
C LEU A 270 -8.09 -7.04 -2.57
N ASP A 271 -9.00 -6.13 -2.18
CA ASP A 271 -10.44 -6.36 -2.19
C ASP A 271 -10.90 -7.49 -1.24
N THR A 272 -10.10 -7.75 -0.19
CA THR A 272 -10.40 -8.67 0.90
C THR A 272 -11.40 -8.05 1.88
N PRO A 273 -12.33 -8.83 2.47
CA PRO A 273 -13.19 -8.35 3.55
C PRO A 273 -12.37 -7.78 4.70
N VAL A 274 -12.61 -6.52 5.08
CA VAL A 274 -11.72 -5.79 5.99
C VAL A 274 -12.47 -4.90 6.99
N VAL A 275 -12.04 -4.96 8.25
CA VAL A 275 -12.44 -4.02 9.30
C VAL A 275 -11.21 -3.28 9.81
N GLY A 276 -11.18 -1.96 9.58
CA GLY A 276 -10.16 -1.06 10.10
C GLY A 276 -10.54 -0.50 11.47
N ILE A 277 -9.62 -0.61 12.43
CA ILE A 277 -9.76 -0.11 13.80
C ILE A 277 -8.94 1.16 13.98
N TYR A 278 -9.60 2.25 14.35
CA TYR A 278 -9.01 3.56 14.54
C TYR A 278 -9.23 4.03 15.99
N THR A 279 -8.14 4.23 16.74
CA THR A 279 -8.21 4.69 18.15
C THR A 279 -7.63 6.09 18.36
N ASP A 280 -6.74 6.53 17.47
CA ASP A 280 -5.98 7.80 17.55
C ASP A 280 -5.76 8.44 16.16
N SER A 281 -6.48 7.97 15.14
CA SER A 281 -6.48 8.56 13.81
C SER A 281 -7.89 8.78 13.32
N ASP A 282 -8.04 9.83 12.52
CA ASP A 282 -9.30 10.20 11.89
C ASP A 282 -9.48 9.37 10.60
N PRO A 283 -10.42 8.41 10.56
CA PRO A 283 -10.64 7.57 9.39
C PRO A 283 -11.12 8.37 8.17
N ALA A 284 -11.62 9.60 8.32
CA ALA A 284 -11.93 10.45 7.17
C ALA A 284 -10.68 10.85 6.36
N LYS A 285 -9.49 10.76 6.97
CA LYS A 285 -8.20 11.13 6.35
C LYS A 285 -7.36 9.93 5.96
N THR A 286 -7.38 8.89 6.78
CA THR A 286 -6.50 7.70 6.65
C THR A 286 -7.29 6.39 6.70
N GLY A 287 -8.60 6.45 6.52
CA GLY A 287 -9.48 5.28 6.43
C GLY A 287 -9.14 4.39 5.24
N VAL A 288 -9.50 3.12 5.33
CA VAL A 288 -9.66 2.28 4.14
C VAL A 288 -10.80 2.83 3.26
N GLN A 289 -10.77 2.52 1.97
CA GLN A 289 -11.88 2.83 1.08
C GLN A 289 -13.08 1.98 1.49
N VAL A 290 -14.15 2.65 1.91
CA VAL A 290 -15.39 1.99 2.32
C VAL A 290 -16.05 1.32 1.11
N SER A 291 -16.45 0.07 1.30
CA SER A 291 -17.20 -0.75 0.35
C SER A 291 -18.17 -1.65 1.13
N PRO A 292 -19.04 -2.44 0.48
CA PRO A 292 -19.89 -3.41 1.19
C PRO A 292 -19.11 -4.41 2.06
N TRP A 293 -17.81 -4.61 1.79
CA TRP A 293 -16.93 -5.50 2.55
C TRP A 293 -15.70 -4.80 3.14
N ALA A 294 -15.72 -3.48 3.25
CA ALA A 294 -14.64 -2.72 3.88
C ALA A 294 -15.21 -1.59 4.73
N VAL A 295 -14.94 -1.60 6.04
CA VAL A 295 -15.46 -0.59 6.96
C VAL A 295 -14.39 -0.05 7.91
N ASN A 296 -14.57 1.20 8.34
CA ASN A 296 -13.73 1.87 9.34
C ASN A 296 -14.53 2.02 10.63
N LEU A 297 -13.99 1.56 11.75
CA LEU A 297 -14.58 1.66 13.08
C LEU A 297 -13.68 2.43 14.04
N GLY A 298 -14.31 3.13 14.98
CA GLY A 298 -13.62 4.00 15.93
C GLY A 298 -13.28 5.39 15.38
N ASN A 299 -12.57 6.17 16.19
CA ASN A 299 -12.06 7.49 15.86
C ASN A 299 -11.01 7.90 16.91
N VAL A 300 -10.48 9.13 16.81
CA VAL A 300 -9.65 9.74 17.86
C VAL A 300 -10.37 9.66 19.21
N ALA A 301 -9.75 8.98 20.17
CA ALA A 301 -10.27 8.74 21.52
C ALA A 301 -11.63 7.99 21.58
N LYS A 302 -12.03 7.34 20.47
CA LYS A 302 -13.22 6.48 20.41
C LYS A 302 -12.79 5.08 20.00
N ILE A 303 -12.54 4.24 20.99
CA ILE A 303 -12.14 2.85 20.79
C ILE A 303 -13.41 2.03 20.49
N PRO A 304 -13.49 1.31 19.34
CA PRO A 304 -14.64 0.46 19.05
C PRO A 304 -14.64 -0.77 19.96
N ASP A 305 -15.83 -1.27 20.27
CA ASP A 305 -16.00 -2.46 21.08
C ASP A 305 -15.83 -3.75 20.25
N VAL A 306 -15.65 -4.87 20.94
CA VAL A 306 -15.38 -6.17 20.32
C VAL A 306 -16.57 -6.66 19.49
N GLU A 307 -17.80 -6.41 19.93
CA GLU A 307 -19.00 -6.92 19.27
C GLU A 307 -19.28 -6.15 17.97
N GLU A 308 -19.11 -4.83 18.00
CA GLU A 308 -19.18 -3.96 16.83
C GLU A 308 -18.19 -4.42 15.75
N VAL A 309 -16.93 -4.69 16.14
CA VAL A 309 -15.89 -5.17 15.21
C VAL A 309 -16.24 -6.55 14.65
N HIS A 310 -16.68 -7.47 15.51
CA HIS A 310 -17.03 -8.84 15.12
C HIS A 310 -18.19 -8.87 14.12
N GLN A 311 -19.31 -8.22 14.44
CA GLN A 311 -20.48 -8.17 13.57
C GLN A 311 -20.17 -7.47 12.24
N SER A 312 -19.40 -6.38 12.29
CA SER A 312 -18.97 -5.68 11.07
C SER A 312 -18.16 -6.56 10.14
N LEU A 313 -17.24 -7.37 10.68
CA LEU A 313 -16.44 -8.28 9.87
C LEU A 313 -17.32 -9.37 9.23
N LEU A 314 -18.21 -10.00 10.01
CA LEU A 314 -19.11 -11.03 9.48
C LEU A 314 -20.02 -10.47 8.38
N SER A 315 -20.51 -9.24 8.54
CA SER A 315 -21.26 -8.53 7.50
C SER A 315 -20.42 -8.34 6.23
N CYS A 316 -19.17 -7.89 6.37
CA CYS A 316 -18.27 -7.71 5.23
C CYS A 316 -18.00 -9.03 4.48
N ILE A 317 -17.79 -10.12 5.22
CA ILE A 317 -17.56 -11.46 4.64
C ILE A 317 -18.77 -11.92 3.84
N ARG A 318 -19.99 -11.78 4.40
CA ARG A 318 -21.23 -12.15 3.70
C ARG A 318 -21.43 -11.32 2.44
N ALA A 319 -21.27 -10.00 2.54
CA ALA A 319 -21.41 -9.10 1.39
C ALA A 319 -20.42 -9.43 0.27
N LYS A 320 -19.20 -9.86 0.60
CA LYS A 320 -18.22 -10.31 -0.39
C LYS A 320 -18.61 -11.63 -1.03
N ALA A 321 -19.08 -12.60 -0.25
CA ALA A 321 -19.53 -13.89 -0.76
C ALA A 321 -20.74 -13.78 -1.69
N GLU A 322 -21.63 -12.80 -1.48
CA GLU A 322 -22.78 -12.52 -2.34
C GLU A 322 -22.42 -11.82 -3.65
N ALA A 323 -21.23 -11.22 -3.75
CA ALA A 323 -20.78 -10.45 -4.90
C ALA A 323 -19.93 -11.26 -5.91
N VAL A 324 -19.46 -12.45 -5.52
CA VAL A 324 -18.62 -13.36 -6.34
C VAL A 324 -19.49 -14.47 -6.93
#